data_AF-A0A1I3L3B5-F1
#
_entry.id   AF-A0A1I3L3B5-F1
#
_cell.length_a   1.000
_cell.length_b   1.000
_cell.length_c   1.000
_cell.angle_alpha   90.00
_cell.angle_beta   90.00
_cell.angle_gamma   90.00
#
_symmetry.space_group_name_H-M   'P 1'
#
loop_
_entity.id
_entity.type
_entity.pdbx_description
1 polymer ?
#
loop_
_entity_poly.entity_id
_entity_poly.type
_entity_poly.pdbx_seq_one_letter_code
_entity_poly.pdbx_strand_id
1 'polypeptide(L)'
;MKNIIVSGFEYLKKLESKIAFYPTVYSLVGVGFAFFMFYIENKGVSAYLMDHVPLLVINNTETAFSILTTFIAGLISIMVFSFSMVMVLLNQASSNFSPRVLPGLISNKRHQKILGIYNATLLYCIFTMVSIEPDGDKYQLPGFSVLLAIVLMVVCLGAFILFILFLKKFKCII
;
A
#
# COMPACT_ATOMS: atom_id res chain seq x y z
N MET A 1 0.77 -12.70 -29.18
CA MET A 1 0.84 -11.76 -28.03
C MET A 1 -0.50 -11.06 -27.69
N LYS A 2 -1.33 -10.64 -28.66
CA LYS A 2 -2.62 -9.97 -28.39
C LYS A 2 -3.64 -10.82 -27.58
N ASN A 3 -3.70 -12.13 -27.80
CA ASN A 3 -4.71 -12.99 -27.14
C ASN A 3 -4.50 -13.22 -25.64
N ILE A 4 -3.26 -13.17 -25.13
CA ILE A 4 -2.98 -13.33 -23.68
C ILE A 4 -3.43 -12.09 -22.90
N ILE A 5 -3.26 -10.91 -23.50
CA ILE A 5 -3.66 -9.63 -22.89
C ILE A 5 -5.20 -9.54 -22.86
N VAL A 6 -5.87 -9.97 -23.92
CA VAL A 6 -7.35 -9.95 -24.02
C VAL A 6 -8.00 -10.98 -23.08
N SER A 7 -7.46 -12.21 -22.99
CA SER A 7 -7.99 -13.22 -22.06
C SER A 7 -7.75 -12.83 -20.61
N GLY A 8 -6.62 -12.18 -20.31
CA GLY A 8 -6.35 -11.57 -19.00
C GLY A 8 -7.37 -10.48 -18.67
N PHE A 9 -7.73 -9.63 -19.62
CA PHE A 9 -8.70 -8.54 -19.43
C PHE A 9 -10.14 -9.04 -19.19
N GLU A 10 -10.53 -10.14 -19.83
CA GLU A 10 -11.83 -10.79 -19.58
C GLU A 10 -11.89 -11.49 -18.22
N TYR A 11 -10.78 -12.09 -17.78
CA TYR A 11 -10.66 -12.65 -16.42
C TYR A 11 -10.66 -11.56 -15.35
N LEU A 12 -9.98 -10.43 -15.60
CA LEU A 12 -9.98 -9.23 -14.77
C LEU A 12 -11.40 -8.66 -14.62
N LYS A 13 -12.19 -8.57 -15.71
CA LYS A 13 -13.61 -8.18 -15.66
C LYS A 13 -14.48 -9.14 -14.83
N LYS A 14 -14.20 -10.44 -14.88
CA LYS A 14 -14.93 -11.47 -14.11
C LYS A 14 -14.56 -11.47 -12.62
N LEU A 15 -13.38 -10.96 -12.29
CA LEU A 15 -12.90 -10.78 -10.92
C LEU A 15 -13.28 -9.41 -10.33
N GLU A 16 -13.57 -8.40 -11.16
CA GLU A 16 -14.05 -7.07 -10.73
C GLU A 16 -15.36 -7.14 -9.91
N SER A 17 -16.10 -8.25 -9.99
CA SER A 17 -17.28 -8.50 -9.15
C SER A 17 -16.92 -9.03 -7.75
N LYS A 18 -15.65 -9.31 -7.45
CA LYS A 18 -15.16 -9.76 -6.15
C LYS A 18 -14.49 -8.61 -5.40
N ILE A 19 -14.86 -8.46 -4.14
CA ILE A 19 -14.41 -7.40 -3.22
C ILE A 19 -12.86 -7.30 -3.13
N ALA A 20 -12.14 -8.40 -3.40
CA ALA A 20 -10.68 -8.49 -3.33
C ALA A 20 -9.91 -8.03 -4.59
N PHE A 21 -10.58 -7.62 -5.65
CA PHE A 21 -9.94 -7.36 -6.95
C PHE A 21 -8.99 -6.16 -6.94
N TYR A 22 -9.48 -5.00 -6.49
CA TYR A 22 -8.67 -3.78 -6.44
C TYR A 22 -7.45 -3.91 -5.51
N PRO A 23 -7.56 -4.45 -4.27
CA PRO A 23 -6.40 -4.71 -3.43
C PRO A 23 -5.31 -5.54 -4.13
N THR A 24 -5.71 -6.57 -4.88
CA THR A 24 -4.77 -7.46 -5.60
C THR A 24 -4.04 -6.74 -6.73
N VAL A 25 -4.75 -5.90 -7.50
CA VAL A 25 -4.15 -5.10 -8.58
C VAL A 25 -3.16 -4.07 -8.04
N TYR A 26 -3.53 -3.36 -6.97
CA TYR A 26 -2.61 -2.40 -6.33
C TYR A 26 -1.40 -3.09 -5.70
N SER A 27 -1.56 -4.29 -5.13
CA SER A 27 -0.43 -5.09 -4.66
C SER A 27 0.52 -5.48 -5.78
N LEU A 28 0.00 -5.92 -6.93
CA LEU A 28 0.83 -6.23 -8.10
C LEU A 28 1.62 -5.01 -8.58
N VAL A 29 1.00 -3.82 -8.58
CA VAL A 29 1.69 -2.56 -8.90
C VAL A 29 2.76 -2.24 -7.86
N GLY A 30 2.47 -2.41 -6.56
CA GLY A 30 3.43 -2.18 -5.48
C GLY A 30 4.64 -3.12 -5.56
N VAL A 31 4.42 -4.40 -5.86
CA VAL A 31 5.49 -5.38 -6.09
C VAL A 31 6.31 -5.00 -7.32
N GLY A 32 5.66 -4.68 -8.44
CA GLY A 32 6.36 -4.23 -9.65
C GLY A 32 7.21 -2.98 -9.41
N PHE A 33 6.70 -2.04 -8.61
CA PHE A 33 7.42 -0.83 -8.23
C PHE A 33 8.59 -1.11 -7.29
N ALA A 34 8.46 -2.07 -6.36
CA ALA A 34 9.57 -2.52 -5.52
C ALA A 34 10.70 -3.15 -6.35
N PHE A 35 10.37 -4.04 -7.31
CA PHE A 35 11.36 -4.60 -8.24
C PHE A 35 12.03 -3.54 -9.12
N PHE A 36 11.27 -2.54 -9.57
CA PHE A 36 11.80 -1.42 -10.33
C PHE A 36 12.79 -0.59 -9.49
N MET A 37 12.47 -0.32 -8.22
CA MET A 37 13.39 0.37 -7.32
C MET A 37 14.64 -0.44 -7.01
N PHE A 38 14.51 -1.75 -6.79
CA PHE A 38 15.65 -2.64 -6.60
C PHE A 38 16.61 -2.63 -7.82
N TYR A 39 16.05 -2.58 -9.03
CA TYR A 39 16.84 -2.43 -10.26
C TYR A 39 17.59 -1.09 -10.33
N ILE A 40 16.95 0.00 -9.88
CA ILE A 40 17.56 1.33 -9.83
C ILE A 40 18.66 1.40 -8.77
N GLU A 41 18.47 0.78 -7.61
CA GLU A 41 19.48 0.75 -6.55
C GLU A 41 20.72 -0.03 -6.96
N ASN A 42 20.55 -1.16 -7.67
CA ASN A 42 21.68 -1.89 -8.24
C ASN A 42 22.51 -1.09 -9.26
N LYS A 43 21.95 -0.01 -9.83
CA LYS A 43 22.71 0.92 -10.69
C LYS A 43 23.50 1.98 -9.92
N GLY A 44 23.49 1.96 -8.59
CA GLY A 44 24.28 2.87 -7.76
C GLY A 44 23.63 4.22 -7.48
N VAL A 45 22.31 4.35 -7.64
CA VAL A 45 21.58 5.60 -7.32
C VAL A 45 21.73 6.00 -5.85
N SER A 46 21.87 5.02 -4.95
CA SER A 46 22.14 5.27 -3.52
C SER A 46 23.45 6.05 -3.32
N ALA A 47 24.51 5.72 -4.08
CA ALA A 47 25.80 6.41 -4.00
C ALA A 47 25.72 7.84 -4.57
N TYR A 48 25.00 8.04 -5.68
CA TYR A 48 24.80 9.36 -6.29
C TYR A 48 24.00 10.32 -5.39
N LEU A 49 23.00 9.81 -4.66
CA LEU A 49 22.24 10.62 -3.70
C LEU A 49 23.03 10.95 -2.44
N MET A 50 23.91 10.05 -2.00
CA MET A 50 24.73 10.26 -0.81
C MET A 50 25.75 11.40 -1.02
N ASP A 51 26.23 11.58 -2.26
CA ASP A 51 27.13 12.67 -2.65
C ASP A 51 26.46 14.05 -2.74
N HIS A 52 25.14 14.12 -2.95
CA HIS A 52 24.41 15.38 -3.09
C HIS A 52 23.56 15.74 -1.88
N VAL A 53 23.00 14.77 -1.16
CA VAL A 53 22.13 15.02 0.01
C VAL A 53 22.33 13.94 1.09
N PRO A 54 23.48 13.92 1.79
CA PRO A 54 23.80 12.89 2.79
C PRO A 54 22.85 12.89 4.00
N LEU A 55 22.15 14.01 4.26
CA LEU A 55 21.22 14.14 5.38
C LEU A 55 19.89 13.38 5.15
N LEU A 56 19.57 13.04 3.90
CA LEU A 56 18.35 12.32 3.53
C LEU A 56 18.57 10.79 3.45
N VAL A 57 19.80 10.33 3.26
CA VAL A 57 20.12 8.91 3.09
C VAL A 57 20.46 8.30 4.44
N ILE A 58 19.68 7.31 4.87
CA ILE A 58 20.00 6.54 6.08
C ILE A 58 21.25 5.73 5.79
N ASN A 59 22.27 5.89 6.63
CA ASN A 59 23.57 5.25 6.52
C ASN A 59 23.80 4.20 7.64
N ASN A 60 22.73 3.71 8.25
CA ASN A 60 22.81 2.67 9.26
C ASN A 60 21.75 1.58 9.00
N THR A 61 22.22 0.34 8.87
CA THR A 61 21.44 -0.86 8.59
C THR A 61 20.40 -1.16 9.66
N GLU A 62 20.80 -1.06 10.92
CA GLU A 62 19.94 -1.27 12.08
C GLU A 62 18.83 -0.21 12.13
N THR A 63 19.19 1.06 11.89
CA THR A 63 18.23 2.16 11.85
C THR A 63 17.19 1.97 10.73
N ALA A 64 17.63 1.61 9.52
CA ALA A 64 16.75 1.31 8.40
C ALA A 64 15.80 0.15 8.72
N PHE A 65 16.33 -0.95 9.28
CA PHE A 65 15.55 -2.11 9.67
C PHE A 65 14.50 -1.78 10.74
N SER A 66 14.87 -1.02 11.78
CA SER A 66 13.95 -0.58 12.83
C SER A 66 12.82 0.28 12.29
N ILE A 67 13.13 1.23 11.38
CA ILE A 67 12.12 2.11 10.75
C ILE A 67 11.15 1.27 9.91
N LEU A 68 11.68 0.40 9.04
CA LEU A 68 10.84 -0.45 8.17
C LEU A 68 9.94 -1.37 8.99
N THR A 69 10.48 -2.01 10.02
CA THR A 69 9.70 -2.87 10.92
C THR A 69 8.58 -2.10 11.60
N THR A 70 8.86 -0.87 12.06
CA THR A 70 7.86 0.01 12.68
C THR A 70 6.77 0.39 11.69
N PHE A 71 7.11 0.70 10.44
CA PHE A 71 6.15 1.01 9.39
C PHE A 71 5.27 -0.19 9.04
N ILE A 72 5.85 -1.37 8.90
CA ILE A 72 5.10 -2.61 8.63
C ILE A 72 4.08 -2.85 9.73
N ALA A 73 4.49 -2.78 11.01
CA ALA A 73 3.58 -2.94 12.14
C ALA A 73 2.46 -1.89 12.13
N GLY A 74 2.80 -0.60 11.93
CA GLY A 74 1.83 0.49 11.87
C GLY A 74 0.83 0.35 10.72
N LEU A 75 1.28 -0.09 9.55
CA LEU A 75 0.43 -0.34 8.38
C LEU A 75 -0.56 -1.47 8.64
N ILE A 76 -0.13 -2.56 9.27
CA ILE A 76 -1.02 -3.66 9.65
C ILE A 76 -2.10 -3.15 10.62
N SER A 77 -1.74 -2.37 11.64
CA SER A 77 -2.70 -1.80 12.59
C SER A 77 -3.74 -0.91 11.90
N ILE A 78 -3.30 0.00 11.01
CA ILE A 78 -4.20 0.89 10.27
C ILE A 78 -5.12 0.10 9.32
N MET A 79 -4.60 -0.96 8.70
CA MET A 79 -5.37 -1.82 7.81
C MET A 79 -6.47 -2.57 8.57
N VAL A 80 -6.14 -3.21 9.69
CA VAL A 80 -7.12 -3.91 10.55
C VAL A 80 -8.17 -2.95 11.07
N PHE A 81 -7.76 -1.78 11.56
CA PHE A 81 -8.67 -0.74 12.02
C PHE A 81 -9.63 -0.28 10.91
N SER A 82 -9.12 -0.06 9.70
CA SER A 82 -9.93 0.36 8.55
C SER A 82 -10.97 -0.69 8.17
N PHE A 83 -10.60 -1.98 8.12
CA PHE A 83 -11.55 -3.06 7.83
C PHE A 83 -12.62 -3.19 8.91
N SER A 84 -12.24 -3.11 10.18
CA SER A 84 -13.18 -3.17 11.31
C SER A 84 -14.23 -2.05 11.20
N MET A 85 -13.78 -0.81 10.90
CA MET A 85 -14.68 0.32 10.75
C MET A 85 -15.65 0.16 9.57
N VAL A 86 -15.19 -0.37 8.43
CA VAL A 86 -16.08 -0.66 7.29
C VAL A 86 -17.16 -1.66 7.69
N MET A 87 -16.81 -2.74 8.38
CA MET A 87 -17.78 -3.76 8.82
C MET A 87 -18.79 -3.19 9.82
N VAL A 88 -18.36 -2.34 10.75
CA VAL A 88 -19.23 -1.65 11.70
C VAL A 88 -20.25 -0.76 10.97
N LEU A 89 -19.83 -0.07 9.91
CA LEU A 89 -20.75 0.75 9.10
C LEU A 89 -21.72 -0.11 8.27
N LEU A 90 -21.28 -1.25 7.73
CA LEU A 90 -22.15 -2.17 6.99
C LEU A 90 -23.22 -2.78 7.91
N ASN A 91 -22.84 -3.16 9.12
CA ASN A 91 -23.79 -3.63 10.14
C ASN A 91 -24.81 -2.54 10.51
N GLN A 92 -24.37 -1.29 10.71
CA GLN A 92 -25.28 -0.15 10.97
C GLN A 92 -26.19 0.17 9.78
N ALA A 93 -25.68 0.11 8.54
CA ALA A 93 -26.51 0.32 7.37
C ALA A 93 -27.60 -0.78 7.26
N SER A 94 -27.24 -2.03 7.54
CA SER A 94 -28.17 -3.17 7.48
C SER A 94 -29.25 -3.13 8.57
N SER A 95 -28.98 -2.49 9.71
CA SER A 95 -29.96 -2.30 10.79
C SER A 95 -30.86 -1.08 10.59
N ASN A 96 -30.40 -0.03 9.89
CA ASN A 96 -31.13 1.23 9.73
C ASN A 96 -31.85 1.38 8.37
N PHE A 97 -31.46 0.61 7.34
CA PHE A 97 -32.09 0.65 6.02
C PHE A 97 -32.71 -0.69 5.60
N SER A 98 -33.82 -0.61 4.86
CA SER A 98 -34.44 -1.80 4.25
C SER A 98 -33.49 -2.43 3.19
N PRO A 99 -33.40 -3.77 3.07
CA PRO A 99 -32.41 -4.50 2.25
C PRO A 99 -32.35 -4.10 0.75
N ARG A 100 -33.35 -3.37 0.25
CA ARG A 100 -33.48 -2.95 -1.16
C ARG A 100 -32.70 -1.70 -1.54
N VAL A 101 -32.30 -0.84 -0.59
CA VAL A 101 -31.53 0.40 -0.88
C VAL A 101 -30.04 0.33 -0.49
N LEU A 102 -29.67 -0.68 0.33
CA LEU A 102 -28.28 -0.95 0.73
C LEU A 102 -27.29 -1.07 -0.44
N PRO A 103 -27.59 -1.83 -1.53
CA PRO A 103 -26.61 -2.10 -2.58
C PRO A 103 -26.19 -0.84 -3.35
N GLY A 104 -27.08 0.16 -3.46
CA GLY A 104 -26.82 1.40 -4.19
C GLY A 104 -25.84 2.35 -3.48
N LEU A 105 -25.78 2.30 -2.15
CA LEU A 105 -24.89 3.14 -1.33
C LEU A 105 -23.49 2.52 -1.15
N ILE A 106 -23.40 1.18 -1.10
CA ILE A 106 -22.17 0.40 -0.88
C ILE A 106 -21.34 0.25 -2.17
N SER A 107 -21.92 0.55 -3.34
CA SER A 107 -21.26 0.49 -4.66
C SER A 107 -20.09 1.48 -4.84
N ASN A 108 -19.78 2.32 -3.84
CA ASN A 108 -18.68 3.27 -3.93
C ASN A 108 -17.32 2.58 -3.70
N LYS A 109 -16.67 2.18 -4.80
CA LYS A 109 -15.34 1.51 -4.87
C LYS A 109 -14.16 2.31 -4.29
N ARG A 110 -14.39 3.45 -3.63
CA ARG A 110 -13.33 4.35 -3.11
C ARG A 110 -12.58 3.72 -1.95
N HIS A 111 -13.27 3.00 -1.06
CA HIS A 111 -12.64 2.29 0.07
C HIS A 111 -11.66 1.22 -0.42
N GLN A 112 -11.99 0.53 -1.51
CA GLN A 112 -11.13 -0.50 -2.10
C GLN A 112 -9.82 0.07 -2.68
N LYS A 113 -9.86 1.31 -3.21
CA LYS A 113 -8.65 2.00 -3.68
C LYS A 113 -7.70 2.34 -2.53
N ILE A 114 -8.24 2.82 -1.41
CA ILE A 114 -7.42 3.19 -0.24
C ILE A 114 -6.78 1.94 0.38
N LEU A 115 -7.55 0.85 0.52
CA LEU A 115 -7.02 -0.44 0.96
C LEU A 115 -5.93 -0.97 0.02
N GLY A 116 -6.06 -0.75 -1.29
CA GLY A 116 -5.02 -1.06 -2.27
C GLY A 116 -3.72 -0.31 -2.02
N ILE A 117 -3.79 0.99 -1.70
CA ILE A 117 -2.60 1.80 -1.36
C ILE A 117 -1.91 1.25 -0.12
N TYR A 118 -2.66 0.88 0.93
CA TYR A 118 -2.08 0.29 2.14
C TYR A 118 -1.36 -1.01 1.85
N ASN A 119 -1.97 -1.88 1.04
CA ASN A 119 -1.37 -3.15 0.69
C ASN A 119 -0.13 -2.99 -0.20
N ALA A 120 -0.14 -2.02 -1.13
CA ALA A 120 1.00 -1.70 -1.97
C ALA A 120 2.19 -1.19 -1.14
N THR A 121 1.95 -0.24 -0.22
CA THR A 121 2.99 0.29 0.67
C THR A 121 3.51 -0.78 1.64
N LEU A 122 2.62 -1.63 2.18
CA LEU A 122 3.01 -2.73 3.06
C LEU A 122 3.95 -3.71 2.35
N LEU A 123 3.60 -4.14 1.14
CA LEU A 123 4.46 -5.02 0.35
C LEU A 123 5.78 -4.34 -0.01
N TYR A 124 5.75 -3.06 -0.41
CA TYR A 124 6.97 -2.30 -0.68
C TYR A 124 7.93 -2.29 0.52
N CYS A 125 7.42 -2.02 1.73
CA CYS A 125 8.24 -2.06 2.95
C CYS A 125 8.81 -3.46 3.23
N ILE A 126 8.02 -4.53 3.05
CA ILE A 126 8.48 -5.91 3.24
C ILE A 126 9.59 -6.27 2.25
N PHE A 127 9.42 -6.00 0.96
CA PHE A 127 10.43 -6.31 -0.05
C PHE A 127 11.71 -5.49 0.16
N THR A 128 11.58 -4.22 0.53
CA THR A 128 12.74 -3.38 0.87
C THR A 128 13.48 -3.94 2.08
N MET A 129 12.77 -4.40 3.11
CA MET A 129 13.36 -5.00 4.32
C MET A 129 14.10 -6.31 4.00
N VAL A 130 13.51 -7.16 3.15
CA VAL A 130 14.14 -8.42 2.70
C VAL A 130 15.40 -8.17 1.86
N SER A 131 15.50 -7.01 1.20
CA SER A 131 16.68 -6.63 0.41
C SER A 131 17.86 -6.15 1.27
N ILE A 132 17.67 -5.95 2.57
CA ILE A 132 18.74 -5.58 3.51
C ILE A 132 19.49 -6.86 3.92
N GLU A 133 20.70 -7.04 3.42
CA GLU A 133 21.56 -8.17 3.77
C GLU A 133 22.35 -7.87 5.07
N PRO A 134 22.26 -8.73 6.11
CA PRO A 134 22.88 -8.46 7.42
C PRO A 134 24.40 -8.68 7.49
N ASP A 135 25.03 -9.33 6.50
CA ASP A 135 26.40 -9.88 6.66
C ASP A 135 27.31 -9.75 5.41
N GLY A 136 27.00 -8.81 4.51
CA GLY A 136 27.78 -8.59 3.29
C GLY A 136 28.89 -7.54 3.49
N ASP A 137 30.15 -7.93 3.32
CA ASP A 137 31.38 -7.08 3.28
C ASP A 137 31.33 -5.87 2.31
N LYS A 138 30.25 -5.74 1.55
CA LYS A 138 29.97 -4.59 0.68
C LYS A 138 28.65 -3.99 1.08
N TYR A 139 28.74 -2.80 1.66
CA TYR A 139 27.65 -1.94 2.03
C TYR A 139 26.68 -1.70 0.86
N GLN A 140 25.69 -2.58 0.68
CA GLN A 140 24.54 -2.39 -0.21
C GLN A 140 23.32 -2.08 0.65
N LEU A 141 23.40 -1.01 1.44
CA LEU A 141 22.20 -0.50 2.09
C LEU A 141 21.31 0.19 1.04
N PRO A 142 20.06 -0.25 0.85
CA PRO A 142 19.11 0.39 -0.04
C PRO A 142 18.55 1.69 0.58
N GLY A 143 19.43 2.66 0.86
CA GLY A 143 19.09 3.89 1.56
C GLY A 143 18.05 4.73 0.80
N PHE A 144 18.04 4.67 -0.52
CA PHE A 144 17.05 5.35 -1.35
C PHE A 144 15.68 4.67 -1.27
N SER A 145 15.61 3.33 -1.33
CA SER A 145 14.36 2.61 -1.16
C SER A 145 13.75 2.82 0.22
N VAL A 146 14.58 2.93 1.26
CA VAL A 146 14.14 3.27 2.62
C VAL A 146 13.58 4.70 2.68
N LEU A 147 14.24 5.68 2.06
CA LEU A 147 13.71 7.05 1.97
C LEU A 147 12.36 7.07 1.26
N LEU A 148 12.22 6.32 0.18
CA LEU A 148 10.95 6.21 -0.51
C LEU A 148 9.89 5.52 0.36
N ALA A 149 10.26 4.54 1.18
CA ALA A 149 9.35 3.93 2.14
C ALA A 149 8.80 4.99 3.12
N ILE A 150 9.63 5.93 3.58
CA ILE A 150 9.21 7.05 4.43
C ILE A 150 8.19 7.93 3.70
N VAL A 151 8.47 8.31 2.45
CA VAL A 151 7.55 9.13 1.64
C VAL A 151 6.22 8.40 1.42
N LEU A 152 6.27 7.12 1.05
CA LEU A 152 5.09 6.28 0.86
C LEU A 152 4.29 6.11 2.16
N MET A 153 4.96 6.05 3.31
CA MET A 153 4.31 6.01 4.61
C MET A 153 3.54 7.30 4.91
N VAL A 154 4.13 8.47 4.62
CA VAL A 154 3.44 9.76 4.76
C VAL A 154 2.21 9.82 3.84
N VAL A 155 2.34 9.39 2.59
CA VAL A 155 1.21 9.29 1.65
C VAL A 155 0.13 8.34 2.18
N CYS A 156 0.54 7.21 2.78
CA CYS A 156 -0.37 6.25 3.38
C CYS A 156 -1.17 6.84 4.56
N LEU A 157 -0.51 7.60 5.42
CA LEU A 157 -1.17 8.33 6.51
C LEU A 157 -2.16 9.39 5.96
N GLY A 158 -1.78 10.11 4.90
CA GLY A 158 -2.68 11.03 4.21
C GLY A 158 -3.91 10.33 3.62
N ALA A 159 -3.71 9.16 3.00
CA ALA A 159 -4.79 8.33 2.48
C ALA A 159 -5.72 7.82 3.60
N PHE A 160 -5.18 7.59 4.80
CA PHE A 160 -5.97 7.27 6.00
C PHE A 160 -6.83 8.43 6.50
N ILE A 161 -6.34 9.66 6.45
CA ILE A 161 -7.17 10.83 6.76
C ILE A 161 -8.32 10.93 5.73
N LEU A 162 -8.03 10.74 4.43
CA LEU A 162 -9.05 10.72 3.37
C LEU A 162 -10.08 9.59 3.57
N PHE A 163 -9.64 8.43 4.04
CA PHE A 163 -10.52 7.32 4.40
C PHE A 163 -11.51 7.74 5.48
N ILE A 164 -11.03 8.32 6.59
CA ILE A 164 -11.90 8.81 7.67
C ILE A 164 -12.87 9.88 7.15
N LEU A 165 -12.41 10.84 6.34
CA LEU A 165 -13.28 11.87 5.76
C LEU A 165 -14.39 11.25 4.89
N PHE A 166 -14.06 10.23 4.10
CA PHE A 166 -15.03 9.50 3.30
C PHE A 166 -16.07 8.79 4.17
N LEU A 167 -15.64 8.12 5.25
CA LEU A 167 -16.56 7.48 6.20
C LEU A 167 -17.49 8.48 6.89
N LYS A 168 -16.98 9.67 7.26
CA LYS A 168 -17.79 10.75 7.83
C LYS A 168 -18.91 11.18 6.88
N LYS A 169 -18.62 11.28 5.58
CA LYS A 169 -19.62 11.59 4.56
C LYS A 169 -20.67 10.48 4.43
N PHE A 170 -20.28 9.21 4.59
CA PHE A 170 -21.20 8.07 4.56
C PHE A 170 -22.17 8.08 5.75
N LYS A 171 -21.69 8.38 6.96
CA LYS A 171 -22.51 8.48 8.17
C LYS A 171 -23.51 9.65 8.14
N CYS A 172 -23.30 10.68 7.31
CA CYS A 172 -24.24 11.81 7.17
C CYS A 172 -25.38 11.52 6.19
N ILE A 173 -25.26 10.44 5.40
CA ILE A 173 -26.27 9.99 4.43
C ILE A 173 -27.16 8.89 5.03
N ILE A 174 -26.65 8.21 6.06
CA ILE A 174 -27.38 7.26 6.92
C ILE A 174 -28.12 8.03 8.00
#